data_AF-D9QI09-F1
#
_entry.id   AF-D9QI09-F1
#
_cell.length_a   1.000
_cell.length_b   1.000
_cell.length_c   1.000
_cell.angle_alpha   90.00
_cell.angle_beta   90.00
_cell.angle_gamma   90.00
#
_symmetry.space_group_name_H-M   'P 1'
#
loop_
_entity.id
_entity.type
_entity.pdbx_description
1 polymer ?
#
loop_
_entity_poly.entity_id
_entity_poly.type
_entity_poly.pdbx_seq_one_letter_code
_entity_poly.pdbx_strand_id
1 'polypeptide(L)'
;MARPVFDRVRDRARRLRHRIGTARHLLTGWRKWAVIAGQGATGFVVLFAVANLCLSLSTFRGENPASRTAHELGVLWFSTTGETPTSDQAFRVIHGPTLGPNPSAPDIRDHFEQASTGGTFLLDQVMIDRIQAVNGRIDSRVMPPGIYVGAHALGPDDPPLVWVTKWMAHYLLFPRHAYILVVPEEGEALAFSASQEAKFPIHTGDPERLSARIAPYDDQAYDFPSSGEALHEMTIVSRDPADVAAAPAALEAARQRLNALDQPYGLLAPNSNTVVGCILEDAGLISAEVRRSTLLALRAPGIGAACPG
;
A
#
# COMPACT_ATOMS: atom_id res chain seq x y z
N MET A 1 27.16 -33.39 -34.66
CA MET A 1 27.34 -33.42 -33.19
C MET A 1 26.97 -32.06 -32.61
N ALA A 2 25.88 -31.98 -31.85
CA ALA A 2 25.35 -30.73 -31.30
C ALA A 2 26.18 -30.30 -30.08
N ARG A 3 26.80 -29.11 -30.11
CA ARG A 3 27.45 -28.53 -28.94
C ARG A 3 26.42 -28.34 -27.82
N PRO A 4 26.68 -28.81 -26.58
CA PRO A 4 25.74 -28.73 -25.48
C PRO A 4 25.43 -27.25 -25.19
N VAL A 5 24.17 -26.97 -24.88
CA VAL A 5 23.62 -25.60 -24.68
C VAL A 5 24.45 -24.79 -23.68
N PHE A 6 25.04 -25.45 -22.69
CA PHE A 6 25.93 -24.85 -21.69
C PHE A 6 27.18 -24.18 -22.27
N ASP A 7 27.81 -24.73 -23.31
CA ASP A 7 29.00 -24.13 -23.93
C ASP A 7 28.65 -22.84 -24.67
N ARG A 8 27.47 -22.78 -25.28
CA ARG A 8 27.00 -21.55 -25.97
C ARG A 8 26.68 -20.44 -24.98
N VAL A 9 26.13 -20.77 -23.81
CA VAL A 9 25.87 -19.80 -22.73
C VAL A 9 27.19 -19.28 -22.16
N ARG A 10 28.16 -20.18 -21.92
CA ARG A 10 29.49 -19.82 -21.40
C ARG A 10 30.27 -18.93 -22.36
N ASP A 11 30.23 -19.22 -23.66
CA ASP A 11 30.88 -18.42 -24.69
C ASP A 11 30.19 -17.06 -24.89
N ARG A 12 28.85 -16.99 -24.77
CA ARG A 12 28.14 -15.70 -24.73
C ARG A 12 28.54 -14.87 -23.51
N ALA A 13 28.63 -15.48 -22.33
CA ALA A 13 29.04 -14.81 -21.11
C ALA A 13 30.48 -14.30 -21.17
N ARG A 14 31.42 -15.08 -21.75
CA ARG A 14 32.82 -14.65 -21.95
C ARG A 14 32.92 -13.48 -22.93
N ARG A 15 32.21 -13.54 -24.07
CA ARG A 15 32.19 -12.44 -25.05
C ARG A 15 31.57 -11.17 -24.47
N LEU A 16 30.52 -11.29 -23.66
CA LEU A 16 29.91 -10.16 -22.96
C LEU A 16 30.86 -9.55 -21.94
N ARG A 17 31.53 -10.35 -21.10
CA ARG A 17 32.55 -9.86 -20.16
C ARG A 17 33.71 -9.17 -20.87
N HIS A 18 34.18 -9.72 -21.98
CA HIS A 18 35.28 -9.13 -22.73
C HIS A 18 34.88 -7.77 -23.32
N ARG A 19 33.67 -7.64 -23.90
CA ARG A 19 33.13 -6.36 -24.39
C ARG A 19 32.93 -5.33 -23.27
N ILE A 20 32.42 -5.75 -22.12
CA ILE A 20 32.28 -4.86 -20.94
C ILE A 20 33.66 -4.39 -20.45
N GLY A 21 34.66 -5.28 -20.48
CA GLY A 21 36.04 -4.97 -20.13
C GLY A 21 36.68 -3.94 -21.05
N THR A 22 36.53 -4.08 -22.38
CA THR A 22 37.10 -3.12 -23.35
C THR A 22 36.38 -1.78 -23.33
N ALA A 23 35.06 -1.76 -23.14
CA ALA A 23 34.29 -0.51 -23.05
C ALA A 23 34.63 0.31 -21.79
N ARG A 24 35.00 -0.34 -20.68
CA ARG A 24 35.45 0.34 -19.44
C ARG A 24 36.81 1.05 -19.58
N HIS A 25 37.65 0.66 -20.54
CA HIS A 25 38.98 1.26 -20.77
C HIS A 25 38.96 2.54 -21.61
N LEU A 26 37.86 2.84 -22.32
CA LEU A 26 37.71 4.05 -23.16
C LEU A 26 37.15 5.27 -22.40
N LEU A 27 36.76 5.09 -21.13
CA LEU A 27 36.18 6.15 -20.31
C LEU A 27 37.24 6.64 -19.31
N THR A 28 37.74 7.86 -19.53
CA THR A 28 38.70 8.54 -18.64
C THR A 28 38.05 9.75 -17.95
N GLY A 29 38.60 10.15 -16.80
CA GLY A 29 38.15 11.33 -16.04
C GLY A 29 36.73 11.21 -15.47
N TRP A 30 35.98 12.31 -15.48
CA TRP A 30 34.63 12.41 -14.90
C TRP A 30 33.63 11.42 -15.51
N ARG A 31 33.80 11.02 -16.78
CA ARG A 31 32.93 10.05 -17.46
C ARG A 31 33.01 8.65 -16.86
N LYS A 32 34.19 8.24 -16.39
CA LYS A 32 34.39 6.97 -15.67
C LYS A 32 33.63 6.98 -14.35
N TRP A 33 33.74 8.07 -13.60
CA TRP A 33 33.06 8.25 -12.32
C TRP A 33 31.54 8.34 -12.48
N ALA A 34 31.05 9.01 -13.53
CA ALA A 34 29.62 9.05 -13.85
C ALA A 34 29.06 7.64 -14.16
N VAL A 35 29.80 6.80 -14.90
CA VAL A 35 29.39 5.42 -15.17
C VAL A 35 29.43 4.54 -13.92
N ILE A 36 30.45 4.70 -13.06
CA ILE A 36 30.54 3.96 -11.79
C ILE A 36 29.40 4.39 -10.86
N ALA A 37 29.13 5.70 -10.73
CA ALA A 37 28.04 6.23 -9.95
C ALA A 37 26.68 5.75 -10.48
N GLY A 38 26.48 5.80 -11.80
CA GLY A 38 25.27 5.28 -12.44
C GLY A 38 25.07 3.78 -12.19
N GLN A 39 26.12 2.96 -12.39
CA GLN A 39 26.07 1.53 -12.09
C GLN A 39 25.83 1.24 -10.61
N GLY A 40 26.44 2.03 -9.71
CA GLY A 40 26.24 1.94 -8.27
C GLY A 40 24.79 2.27 -7.89
N ALA A 41 24.24 3.35 -8.42
CA ALA A 41 22.84 3.74 -8.21
C ALA A 41 21.88 2.67 -8.75
N THR A 42 22.08 2.19 -9.98
CA THR A 42 21.27 1.09 -10.54
C THR A 42 21.37 -0.17 -9.69
N GLY A 43 22.58 -0.56 -9.29
CA GLY A 43 22.81 -1.73 -8.43
C GLY A 43 22.10 -1.60 -7.08
N PHE A 44 22.14 -0.41 -6.48
CA PHE A 44 21.44 -0.10 -5.22
C PHE A 44 19.92 -0.19 -5.38
N VAL A 45 19.35 0.41 -6.43
CA VAL A 45 17.90 0.33 -6.72
C VAL A 45 17.46 -1.11 -6.95
N VAL A 46 18.22 -1.88 -7.73
CA VAL A 46 17.91 -3.30 -7.99
C VAL A 46 17.99 -4.11 -6.70
N LEU A 47 19.02 -3.89 -5.87
CA LEU A 47 19.15 -4.57 -4.58
C LEU A 47 17.97 -4.25 -3.66
N PHE A 48 17.58 -2.97 -3.57
CA PHE A 48 16.45 -2.54 -2.76
C PHE A 48 15.13 -3.15 -3.26
N ALA A 49 14.90 -3.17 -4.58
CA ALA A 49 13.73 -3.80 -5.18
C ALA A 49 13.70 -5.32 -4.91
N VAL A 50 14.84 -6.01 -5.01
CA VAL A 50 14.94 -7.44 -4.70
C VAL A 50 14.71 -7.72 -3.22
N ALA A 51 15.29 -6.91 -2.33
CA ALA A 51 15.07 -7.05 -0.88
C ALA A 51 13.60 -6.84 -0.52
N ASN A 52 12.94 -5.82 -1.08
CA ASN A 52 11.51 -5.61 -0.89
C ASN A 52 10.69 -6.73 -1.51
N LEU A 53 11.02 -7.23 -2.70
CA LEU A 53 10.31 -8.37 -3.27
C LEU A 53 10.46 -9.62 -2.37
N CYS A 54 11.67 -9.93 -1.91
CA CYS A 54 11.93 -11.04 -0.99
C CYS A 54 11.17 -10.89 0.33
N LEU A 55 11.13 -9.68 0.90
CA LEU A 55 10.32 -9.41 2.08
C LEU A 55 8.85 -9.71 1.79
N SER A 56 8.31 -9.34 0.62
CA SER A 56 6.89 -9.50 0.27
C SER A 56 6.56 -10.97 0.25
N LEU A 57 7.40 -11.73 -0.45
CA LEU A 57 7.24 -13.17 -0.59
C LEU A 57 7.40 -13.92 0.75
N SER A 58 8.13 -13.35 1.73
CA SER A 58 8.40 -13.98 3.02
C SER A 58 7.36 -13.72 4.11
N THR A 59 6.64 -12.59 4.05
CA THR A 59 5.68 -12.18 5.08
C THR A 59 4.29 -12.74 4.86
N PHE A 60 3.92 -13.12 3.63
CA PHE A 60 2.59 -13.68 3.36
C PHE A 60 2.55 -15.19 3.58
N ARG A 61 2.06 -15.58 4.75
CA ARG A 61 1.71 -16.96 5.07
C ARG A 61 0.24 -17.19 4.70
N GLY A 62 -0.05 -17.81 3.56
CA GLY A 62 -1.41 -18.30 3.27
C GLY A 62 -1.75 -18.50 1.78
N GLU A 63 -1.26 -17.63 0.90
CA GLU A 63 -1.51 -17.71 -0.54
C GLU A 63 -0.27 -18.12 -1.33
N ASN A 64 -0.46 -18.65 -2.55
CA ASN A 64 0.65 -18.88 -3.47
C ASN A 64 1.30 -17.52 -3.81
N PRO A 65 2.56 -17.29 -3.38
CA PRO A 65 3.18 -15.97 -3.47
C PRO A 65 3.34 -15.49 -4.92
N ALA A 66 3.42 -16.42 -5.88
CA ALA A 66 3.50 -16.09 -7.31
C ALA A 66 2.17 -15.59 -7.88
N SER A 67 1.03 -16.18 -7.50
CA SER A 67 -0.28 -15.73 -7.99
C SER A 67 -0.64 -14.38 -7.41
N ARG A 68 -0.35 -14.15 -6.13
CA ARG A 68 -0.53 -12.84 -5.49
C ARG A 68 0.34 -11.78 -6.15
N THR A 69 1.62 -12.05 -6.36
CA THR A 69 2.52 -11.11 -7.06
C THR A 69 2.02 -10.79 -8.47
N ALA A 70 1.53 -11.79 -9.21
CA ALA A 70 0.94 -11.56 -10.53
C ALA A 70 -0.33 -10.69 -10.47
N HIS A 71 -1.16 -10.88 -9.45
CA HIS A 71 -2.36 -10.07 -9.20
C HIS A 71 -1.98 -8.62 -8.86
N GLU A 72 -1.06 -8.42 -7.90
CA GLU A 72 -0.54 -7.09 -7.52
C GLU A 72 0.04 -6.35 -8.74
N LEU A 73 0.86 -7.03 -9.55
CA LEU A 73 1.42 -6.45 -10.78
C LEU A 73 0.33 -6.14 -11.82
N GLY A 74 -0.68 -6.99 -11.94
CA GLY A 74 -1.81 -6.77 -12.85
C GLY A 74 -2.63 -5.54 -12.45
N VAL A 75 -2.97 -5.43 -11.17
CA VAL A 75 -3.65 -4.26 -10.59
C VAL A 75 -2.85 -2.98 -10.85
N LEU A 76 -1.55 -2.98 -10.50
CA LEU A 76 -0.65 -1.84 -10.72
C LEU A 76 -0.54 -1.49 -12.21
N TRP A 77 -0.65 -2.47 -13.10
CA TRP A 77 -0.65 -2.25 -14.54
C TRP A 77 -1.94 -1.59 -15.05
N PHE A 78 -3.09 -1.81 -14.42
CA PHE A 78 -4.37 -1.21 -14.84
C PHE A 78 -4.76 0.07 -14.11
N SER A 79 -4.11 0.40 -13.00
CA SER A 79 -4.43 1.62 -12.24
C SER A 79 -4.23 2.92 -13.02
N THR A 80 -4.92 3.96 -12.63
CA THR A 80 -4.94 5.25 -13.33
C THR A 80 -4.43 6.35 -12.40
N THR A 81 -4.16 7.54 -12.95
CA THR A 81 -3.80 8.74 -12.18
C THR A 81 -5.05 9.56 -11.89
N GLY A 82 -5.19 10.08 -10.67
CA GLY A 82 -6.27 11.00 -10.30
C GLY A 82 -7.68 10.42 -10.46
N GLU A 83 -8.64 11.27 -10.83
CA GLU A 83 -10.08 10.99 -10.84
C GLU A 83 -10.58 10.06 -11.97
N THR A 84 -9.68 9.49 -12.77
CA THR A 84 -10.11 8.63 -13.90
C THR A 84 -10.35 7.22 -13.41
N PRO A 85 -11.56 6.66 -13.52
CA PRO A 85 -11.80 5.27 -13.14
C PRO A 85 -11.06 4.30 -14.08
N THR A 86 -10.73 3.12 -13.56
CA THR A 86 -10.19 2.02 -14.35
C THR A 86 -11.22 1.50 -15.35
N SER A 87 -10.73 0.96 -16.47
CA SER A 87 -11.61 0.43 -17.52
C SER A 87 -12.36 -0.84 -17.08
N ASP A 88 -13.58 -1.09 -17.59
CA ASP A 88 -14.28 -2.36 -17.38
C ASP A 88 -13.47 -3.60 -17.79
N GLN A 89 -12.57 -3.44 -18.77
CA GLN A 89 -11.66 -4.50 -19.18
C GLN A 89 -10.68 -4.87 -18.06
N ALA A 90 -10.21 -3.90 -17.26
CA ALA A 90 -9.35 -4.16 -16.12
C ALA A 90 -10.06 -5.08 -15.11
N PHE A 91 -11.31 -4.78 -14.78
CA PHE A 91 -12.11 -5.62 -13.88
C PHE A 91 -12.25 -7.05 -14.42
N ARG A 92 -12.62 -7.20 -15.69
CA ARG A 92 -12.75 -8.53 -16.31
C ARG A 92 -11.45 -9.34 -16.31
N VAL A 93 -10.30 -8.69 -16.42
CA VAL A 93 -8.99 -9.36 -16.42
C VAL A 93 -8.55 -9.73 -15.00
N ILE A 94 -8.71 -8.82 -14.05
CA ILE A 94 -8.17 -8.97 -12.69
C ILE A 94 -9.11 -9.78 -11.79
N HIS A 95 -10.39 -9.43 -11.77
CA HIS A 95 -11.40 -9.98 -10.85
C HIS A 95 -12.43 -10.86 -11.57
N GLY A 96 -12.60 -10.70 -12.88
CA GLY A 96 -13.54 -11.47 -13.70
C GLY A 96 -13.43 -13.00 -13.61
N PRO A 97 -12.23 -13.61 -13.50
CA PRO A 97 -12.11 -15.05 -13.30
C PRO A 97 -12.73 -15.55 -11.98
N THR A 98 -12.78 -14.71 -10.95
CA THR A 98 -13.28 -15.06 -9.62
C THR A 98 -14.74 -14.64 -9.42
N LEU A 99 -15.09 -13.42 -9.84
CA LEU A 99 -16.39 -12.79 -9.59
C LEU A 99 -17.34 -12.80 -10.80
N GLY A 100 -16.87 -13.26 -11.97
CA GLY A 100 -17.59 -13.11 -13.22
C GLY A 100 -17.54 -11.67 -13.76
N PRO A 101 -18.13 -11.43 -14.94
CA PRO A 101 -17.97 -10.14 -15.64
C PRO A 101 -18.76 -8.98 -15.01
N ASN A 102 -19.85 -9.26 -14.29
CA ASN A 102 -20.77 -8.27 -13.72
C ASN A 102 -21.25 -8.73 -12.33
N PRO A 103 -20.41 -8.68 -11.29
CA PRO A 103 -20.83 -9.07 -9.95
C PRO A 103 -21.85 -8.08 -9.37
N SER A 104 -22.74 -8.59 -8.55
CA SER A 104 -23.60 -7.79 -7.68
C SER A 104 -22.86 -7.36 -6.41
N ALA A 105 -23.40 -6.38 -5.67
CA ALA A 105 -22.84 -5.98 -4.38
C ALA A 105 -22.68 -7.16 -3.38
N PRO A 106 -23.67 -8.06 -3.23
CA PRO A 106 -23.51 -9.28 -2.44
C PRO A 106 -22.36 -10.18 -2.89
N ASP A 107 -22.15 -10.36 -4.20
CA ASP A 107 -21.04 -11.19 -4.71
C ASP A 107 -19.67 -10.61 -4.30
N ILE A 108 -19.55 -9.28 -4.34
CA ILE A 108 -18.35 -8.57 -3.89
C ILE A 108 -18.16 -8.72 -2.37
N ARG A 109 -19.23 -8.61 -1.59
CA ARG A 109 -19.19 -8.84 -0.14
C ARG A 109 -18.72 -10.24 0.19
N ASP A 110 -19.29 -11.25 -0.46
CA ASP A 110 -18.92 -12.65 -0.26
C ASP A 110 -17.44 -12.90 -0.62
N HIS A 111 -16.94 -12.24 -1.66
CA HIS A 111 -15.52 -12.26 -1.99
C HIS A 111 -14.65 -11.70 -0.86
N PHE A 112 -15.02 -10.57 -0.26
CA PHE A 112 -14.26 -10.03 0.87
C PHE A 112 -14.43 -10.83 2.16
N GLU A 113 -15.56 -11.48 2.40
CA GLU A 113 -15.69 -12.43 3.51
C GLU A 113 -14.68 -13.57 3.39
N GLN A 114 -14.59 -14.16 2.19
CA GLN A 114 -13.66 -15.24 1.91
C GLN A 114 -12.21 -14.75 1.98
N ALA A 115 -11.88 -13.66 1.29
CA ALA A 115 -10.51 -13.13 1.23
C ALA A 115 -9.97 -12.79 2.62
N SER A 116 -10.84 -12.29 3.49
CA SER A 116 -10.44 -11.83 4.80
C SER A 116 -10.39 -12.94 5.87
N THR A 117 -10.76 -14.18 5.52
CA THR A 117 -10.49 -15.37 6.35
C THR A 117 -8.98 -15.56 6.62
N GLY A 118 -8.13 -15.09 5.71
CA GLY A 118 -6.67 -15.07 5.90
C GLY A 118 -6.14 -13.94 6.80
N GLY A 119 -7.02 -13.11 7.37
CA GLY A 119 -6.68 -11.95 8.21
C GLY A 119 -6.24 -10.71 7.42
N THR A 120 -5.65 -10.89 6.23
CA THR A 120 -5.22 -9.81 5.34
C THR A 120 -5.67 -10.08 3.90
N PHE A 121 -6.13 -9.04 3.20
CA PHE A 121 -6.51 -9.10 1.79
C PHE A 121 -6.10 -7.81 1.06
N LEU A 122 -6.31 -7.78 -0.26
CA LEU A 122 -6.02 -6.62 -1.11
C LEU A 122 -7.33 -5.89 -1.44
N LEU A 123 -7.34 -4.58 -1.21
CA LEU A 123 -8.36 -3.67 -1.74
C LEU A 123 -7.69 -2.78 -2.79
N ASP A 124 -7.94 -3.08 -4.06
CA ASP A 124 -7.32 -2.37 -5.17
C ASP A 124 -8.28 -1.41 -5.89
N GLN A 125 -7.70 -0.48 -6.64
CA GLN A 125 -8.46 0.54 -7.39
C GLN A 125 -9.49 -0.08 -8.35
N VAL A 126 -9.18 -1.20 -9.01
CA VAL A 126 -10.10 -1.86 -9.94
C VAL A 126 -11.33 -2.39 -9.20
N MET A 127 -11.15 -2.91 -7.98
CA MET A 127 -12.24 -3.32 -7.12
C MET A 127 -13.02 -2.12 -6.55
N ILE A 128 -12.34 -1.07 -6.10
CA ILE A 128 -12.97 0.16 -5.60
C ILE A 128 -13.87 0.77 -6.68
N ASP A 129 -13.36 0.94 -7.91
CA ASP A 129 -14.15 1.48 -9.03
C ASP A 129 -15.38 0.61 -9.32
N ARG A 130 -15.24 -0.73 -9.21
CA ARG A 130 -16.37 -1.64 -9.37
C ARG A 130 -17.39 -1.46 -8.25
N ILE A 131 -16.95 -1.35 -6.99
CA ILE A 131 -17.81 -1.08 -5.84
C ILE A 131 -18.57 0.22 -6.05
N GLN A 132 -17.89 1.29 -6.47
CA GLN A 132 -18.52 2.57 -6.79
C GLN A 132 -19.57 2.40 -7.91
N ALA A 133 -19.25 1.65 -8.96
CA ALA A 133 -20.18 1.43 -10.07
C ALA A 133 -21.45 0.64 -9.66
N VAL A 134 -21.35 -0.31 -8.73
CA VAL A 134 -22.48 -1.20 -8.36
C VAL A 134 -23.20 -0.82 -7.07
N ASN A 135 -22.55 -0.08 -6.18
CA ASN A 135 -23.05 0.25 -4.84
C ASN A 135 -22.91 1.75 -4.49
N GLY A 136 -22.08 2.49 -5.21
CA GLY A 136 -21.88 3.94 -5.07
C GLY A 136 -21.09 4.38 -3.83
N ARG A 137 -20.65 3.44 -3.00
CA ARG A 137 -19.82 3.66 -1.81
C ARG A 137 -19.32 2.33 -1.24
N ILE A 138 -18.34 2.42 -0.35
CA ILE A 138 -17.99 1.31 0.54
C ILE A 138 -18.92 1.34 1.77
N ASP A 139 -19.62 0.24 2.01
CA ASP A 139 -20.45 -0.02 3.18
C ASP A 139 -20.64 -1.53 3.40
N SER A 140 -21.46 -1.91 4.39
CA SER A 140 -21.72 -3.30 4.77
C SER A 140 -22.32 -4.18 3.65
N ARG A 141 -22.82 -3.58 2.57
CA ARG A 141 -23.43 -4.32 1.44
C ARG A 141 -22.39 -4.91 0.50
N VAL A 142 -21.19 -4.32 0.46
CA VAL A 142 -20.07 -4.72 -0.41
C VAL A 142 -18.84 -5.17 0.36
N MET A 143 -18.69 -4.77 1.61
CA MET A 143 -17.57 -5.15 2.45
C MET A 143 -18.11 -5.56 3.82
N PRO A 144 -17.58 -6.62 4.47
CA PRO A 144 -18.07 -7.02 5.78
C PRO A 144 -17.96 -5.91 6.82
N PRO A 145 -18.87 -5.85 7.80
CA PRO A 145 -18.69 -5.00 8.97
C PRO A 145 -17.41 -5.37 9.72
N GLY A 146 -16.66 -4.36 10.14
CA GLY A 146 -15.38 -4.58 10.80
C GLY A 146 -14.52 -3.33 10.94
N ILE A 147 -13.48 -3.47 11.76
CA ILE A 147 -12.39 -2.51 11.87
C ILE A 147 -11.21 -3.09 11.10
N TYR A 148 -10.71 -2.33 10.14
CA TYR A 148 -9.62 -2.71 9.27
C TYR A 148 -8.48 -1.69 9.36
N VAL A 149 -7.25 -2.16 9.21
CA VAL A 149 -6.09 -1.31 8.94
C VAL A 149 -5.74 -1.46 7.48
N GLY A 150 -5.87 -0.37 6.73
CA GLY A 150 -5.39 -0.29 5.37
C GLY A 150 -3.98 0.30 5.35
N ALA A 151 -3.08 -0.27 4.54
CA ALA A 151 -1.77 0.29 4.29
C ALA A 151 -1.50 0.36 2.78
N HIS A 152 -1.02 1.51 2.31
CA HIS A 152 -0.71 1.78 0.90
C HIS A 152 0.70 2.39 0.80
N ALA A 153 1.44 2.25 -0.30
CA ALA A 153 2.74 2.91 -0.41
C ALA A 153 2.59 4.44 -0.46
N LEU A 154 3.67 5.17 -0.19
CA LEU A 154 3.71 6.63 -0.24
C LEU A 154 4.28 7.04 -1.59
N GLY A 155 3.50 6.98 -2.67
CA GLY A 155 3.87 7.57 -3.96
C GLY A 155 3.78 9.10 -3.98
N PRO A 156 4.48 9.79 -4.90
CA PRO A 156 4.22 11.19 -5.19
C PRO A 156 2.80 11.36 -5.77
N ASP A 157 2.18 12.52 -5.54
CA ASP A 157 0.82 12.89 -6.01
C ASP A 157 0.68 12.97 -7.54
N ASP A 158 1.78 12.74 -8.24
CA ASP A 158 1.97 12.91 -9.67
C ASP A 158 2.21 11.57 -10.38
N PRO A 159 2.06 11.52 -11.71
CA PRO A 159 2.33 10.34 -12.49
C PRO A 159 3.72 9.75 -12.20
N PRO A 160 3.87 8.42 -12.35
CA PRO A 160 5.07 7.74 -11.89
C PRO A 160 6.34 8.34 -12.50
N LEU A 161 7.30 8.71 -11.64
CA LEU A 161 8.63 9.24 -11.99
C LEU A 161 9.32 8.43 -13.10
N VAL A 162 9.07 7.12 -13.14
CA VAL A 162 9.58 6.19 -14.15
C VAL A 162 8.39 5.51 -14.85
N TRP A 163 7.90 6.13 -15.91
CA TRP A 163 6.75 5.65 -16.70
C TRP A 163 6.85 4.19 -17.16
N VAL A 164 8.06 3.70 -17.48
CA VAL A 164 8.26 2.31 -17.93
C VAL A 164 7.95 1.27 -16.85
N THR A 165 8.12 1.63 -15.58
CA THR A 165 7.74 0.78 -14.43
C THR A 165 6.36 1.12 -13.88
N LYS A 166 5.75 2.20 -14.38
CA LYS A 166 4.49 2.75 -13.87
C LYS A 166 4.54 2.83 -12.32
N TRP A 167 3.54 2.30 -11.64
CA TRP A 167 3.44 2.31 -10.16
C TRP A 167 4.29 1.25 -9.46
N MET A 168 4.86 0.28 -10.19
CA MET A 168 5.62 -0.82 -9.57
C MET A 168 6.85 -0.33 -8.80
N ALA A 169 7.54 0.68 -9.31
CA ALA A 169 8.68 1.27 -8.60
C ALA A 169 8.21 1.97 -7.31
N HIS A 170 7.05 2.63 -7.32
CA HIS A 170 6.53 3.30 -6.12
C HIS A 170 6.16 2.28 -5.05
N TYR A 171 5.40 1.27 -5.44
CA TYR A 171 5.00 0.16 -4.58
C TYR A 171 6.17 -0.58 -3.90
N LEU A 172 7.31 -0.72 -4.61
CA LEU A 172 8.49 -1.42 -4.09
C LEU A 172 9.46 -0.52 -3.31
N LEU A 173 9.49 0.78 -3.60
CA LEU A 173 10.54 1.68 -3.10
C LEU A 173 10.08 2.56 -1.94
N PHE A 174 8.79 2.87 -1.85
CA PHE A 174 8.29 3.86 -0.91
C PHE A 174 7.70 3.24 0.36
N PRO A 175 7.87 3.90 1.52
CA PRO A 175 7.27 3.46 2.78
C PRO A 175 5.75 3.48 2.68
N ARG A 176 5.04 2.71 3.52
CA ARG A 176 3.58 2.72 3.52
C ARG A 176 2.97 3.70 4.53
N HIS A 177 1.82 4.26 4.18
CA HIS A 177 0.94 5.05 5.06
C HIS A 177 -0.27 4.20 5.45
N ALA A 178 -0.55 4.15 6.75
CA ALA A 178 -1.62 3.37 7.33
C ALA A 178 -2.80 4.26 7.73
N TYR A 179 -4.00 3.70 7.59
CA TYR A 179 -5.25 4.30 8.03
C TYR A 179 -6.14 3.22 8.65
N ILE A 180 -7.12 3.64 9.44
CA ILE A 180 -8.16 2.75 9.97
C ILE A 180 -9.42 2.95 9.11
N LEU A 181 -9.99 1.84 8.62
CA LEU A 181 -11.29 1.81 7.96
C LEU A 181 -12.27 1.09 8.87
N VAL A 182 -13.36 1.74 9.22
CA VAL A 182 -14.47 1.16 9.98
C VAL A 182 -15.64 1.00 9.02
N VAL A 183 -16.03 -0.25 8.77
CA VAL A 183 -17.27 -0.56 8.05
C VAL A 183 -18.32 -0.87 9.11
N PRO A 184 -19.30 0.03 9.35
CA PRO A 184 -20.37 -0.24 10.31
C PRO A 184 -21.36 -1.26 9.75
N GLU A 185 -22.19 -1.84 10.61
CA GLU A 185 -23.33 -2.69 10.19
C GLU A 185 -24.29 -1.94 9.27
N GLU A 186 -24.53 -0.66 9.59
CA GLU A 186 -25.38 0.24 8.81
C GLU A 186 -24.69 1.58 8.59
N GLY A 187 -24.82 2.12 7.38
CA GLY A 187 -24.25 3.41 7.00
C GLY A 187 -22.95 3.28 6.21
N GLU A 188 -22.36 4.44 5.93
CA GLU A 188 -21.15 4.56 5.12
C GLU A 188 -19.89 4.23 5.92
N ALA A 189 -18.89 3.62 5.28
CA ALA A 189 -17.62 3.35 5.92
C ALA A 189 -16.91 4.64 6.34
N LEU A 190 -16.30 4.64 7.52
CA LEU A 190 -15.54 5.76 8.06
C LEU A 190 -14.05 5.45 8.00
N ALA A 191 -13.27 6.42 7.57
CA ALA A 191 -11.82 6.32 7.50
C ALA A 191 -11.18 7.30 8.47
N PHE A 192 -10.19 6.83 9.24
CA PHE A 192 -9.32 7.63 10.09
C PHE A 192 -7.89 7.59 9.55
N SER A 193 -7.30 8.77 9.36
CA SER A 193 -5.90 8.95 8.96
C SER A 193 -5.32 10.09 9.76
N ALA A 194 -4.05 9.95 10.11
CA ALA A 194 -3.25 11.01 10.70
C ALA A 194 -2.16 11.38 9.71
N SER A 195 -1.90 12.66 9.49
CA SER A 195 -0.96 13.14 8.47
C SER A 195 -0.46 14.55 8.80
N GLN A 196 0.37 15.13 7.93
CA GLN A 196 0.69 16.56 8.04
C GLN A 196 -0.56 17.39 7.77
N GLU A 197 -0.81 18.43 8.56
CA GLU A 197 -1.99 19.28 8.44
C GLU A 197 -2.14 19.89 7.03
N ALA A 198 -1.02 20.23 6.38
CA ALA A 198 -1.00 20.74 5.00
C ALA A 198 -1.60 19.78 3.96
N LYS A 199 -1.70 18.49 4.29
CA LYS A 199 -2.31 17.48 3.43
C LYS A 199 -3.84 17.45 3.52
N PHE A 200 -4.44 18.01 4.58
CA PHE A 200 -5.88 18.15 4.59
C PHE A 200 -6.32 19.36 3.74
N PRO A 201 -7.41 19.24 2.94
CA PRO A 201 -7.86 20.28 2.00
C PRO A 201 -8.32 21.59 2.65
N ILE A 202 -8.34 21.65 3.98
CA ILE A 202 -8.61 22.87 4.75
C ILE A 202 -7.30 23.24 5.43
N HIS A 203 -6.61 24.25 4.91
CA HIS A 203 -5.41 24.81 5.54
C HIS A 203 -5.78 25.49 6.85
N THR A 204 -5.79 24.73 7.94
CA THR A 204 -5.73 25.29 9.30
C THR A 204 -4.27 25.39 9.71
N GLY A 205 -3.91 26.49 10.39
CA GLY A 205 -2.67 26.58 11.17
C GLY A 205 -1.32 26.41 10.43
N ASP A 206 -0.62 25.33 10.78
CA ASP A 206 0.83 25.16 10.64
C ASP A 206 1.16 23.89 9.81
N PRO A 207 1.78 24.02 8.63
CA PRO A 207 1.89 22.94 7.65
C PRO A 207 2.71 21.73 8.14
N GLU A 208 3.52 21.89 9.19
CA GLU A 208 4.39 20.83 9.71
C GLU A 208 3.76 20.02 10.86
N ARG A 209 2.53 20.33 11.28
CA ARG A 209 1.89 19.64 12.42
C ARG A 209 1.22 18.34 12.02
N LEU A 210 1.29 17.37 12.93
CA LEU A 210 0.56 16.12 12.83
C LEU A 210 -0.90 16.37 13.24
N SER A 211 -1.82 16.11 12.31
CA SER A 211 -3.26 16.25 12.50
C SER A 211 -3.96 14.96 12.08
N ALA A 212 -5.16 14.71 12.62
CA ALA A 212 -5.97 13.56 12.23
C ALA A 212 -7.34 13.97 11.72
N ARG A 213 -7.84 13.17 10.79
CA ARG A 213 -9.16 13.34 10.17
C ARG A 213 -9.96 12.05 10.27
N ILE A 214 -11.23 12.22 10.56
CA ILE A 214 -12.27 11.20 10.38
C ILE A 214 -13.21 11.72 9.30
N ALA A 215 -13.45 10.90 8.29
CA ALA A 215 -14.37 11.23 7.21
C ALA A 215 -15.01 9.94 6.70
N PRO A 216 -16.14 10.02 5.96
CA PRO A 216 -16.54 8.94 5.08
C PRO A 216 -15.36 8.50 4.21
N TYR A 217 -15.29 7.22 3.88
CA TYR A 217 -14.31 6.71 2.93
C TYR A 217 -14.49 7.43 1.59
N ASP A 218 -13.47 8.15 1.17
CA ASP A 218 -13.41 8.90 -0.07
C ASP A 218 -12.23 8.33 -0.86
N ASP A 219 -12.49 7.89 -2.08
CA ASP A 219 -11.47 7.30 -2.95
C ASP A 219 -10.68 8.34 -3.77
N GLN A 220 -10.88 9.63 -3.49
CA GLN A 220 -10.18 10.76 -4.12
C GLN A 220 -9.49 11.72 -3.11
N ALA A 221 -9.62 11.50 -1.81
CA ALA A 221 -9.18 12.44 -0.79
C ALA A 221 -7.66 12.55 -0.62
N TYR A 222 -7.14 13.76 -0.35
CA TYR A 222 -5.70 14.03 -0.36
C TYR A 222 -4.83 13.16 0.59
N ASP A 223 -5.41 12.66 1.69
CA ASP A 223 -4.79 11.71 2.62
C ASP A 223 -5.42 10.30 2.58
N PHE A 224 -6.35 10.09 1.66
CA PHE A 224 -7.11 8.84 1.44
C PHE A 224 -7.49 8.70 -0.04
N PRO A 225 -7.07 7.61 -0.67
CA PRO A 225 -6.32 7.64 -1.93
C PRO A 225 -6.52 8.89 -2.83
N SER A 226 -5.55 9.81 -2.88
CA SER A 226 -5.52 10.92 -3.85
C SER A 226 -4.36 10.88 -4.85
N SER A 227 -3.50 9.87 -4.80
CA SER A 227 -2.24 9.91 -5.55
C SER A 227 -1.95 8.66 -6.39
N GLY A 228 -2.99 7.94 -6.83
CA GLY A 228 -2.82 6.85 -7.81
C GLY A 228 -2.16 5.60 -7.22
N GLU A 229 -2.40 5.37 -5.94
CA GLU A 229 -1.82 4.28 -5.20
C GLU A 229 -2.77 3.06 -5.33
N ALA A 230 -2.54 2.27 -6.37
CA ALA A 230 -3.45 1.25 -6.91
C ALA A 230 -3.97 0.17 -5.96
N LEU A 231 -3.38 0.03 -4.76
CA LEU A 231 -3.43 -1.19 -3.98
C LEU A 231 -3.24 -0.94 -2.49
N HIS A 232 -4.23 -1.36 -1.71
CA HIS A 232 -4.26 -1.27 -0.26
C HIS A 232 -4.17 -2.67 0.33
N GLU A 233 -3.22 -2.89 1.23
CA GLU A 233 -3.21 -4.10 2.06
C GLU A 233 -4.11 -3.87 3.26
N MET A 234 -5.22 -4.58 3.29
CA MET A 234 -6.24 -4.48 4.33
C MET A 234 -6.05 -5.62 5.32
N THR A 235 -5.87 -5.30 6.60
CA THR A 235 -5.83 -6.29 7.69
C THR A 235 -7.03 -6.10 8.59
N ILE A 236 -7.80 -7.16 8.82
CA ILE A 236 -8.87 -7.13 9.81
C ILE A 236 -8.26 -7.04 11.19
N VAL A 237 -8.77 -6.10 11.98
CA VAL A 237 -8.43 -5.96 13.39
C VAL A 237 -9.52 -6.55 14.28
N SER A 238 -10.78 -6.18 14.07
CA SER A 238 -11.91 -6.74 14.81
C SER A 238 -13.15 -6.84 13.95
N ARG A 239 -13.94 -7.87 14.22
CA ARG A 239 -15.30 -8.07 13.70
C ARG A 239 -16.34 -8.11 14.83
N ASP A 240 -15.93 -7.87 16.08
CA ASP A 240 -16.86 -7.83 17.20
C ASP A 240 -17.84 -6.65 16.96
N PRO A 241 -19.15 -6.91 16.88
CA PRO A 241 -20.12 -5.84 16.66
C PRO A 241 -20.05 -4.73 17.74
N ALA A 242 -19.66 -5.07 18.97
CA ALA A 242 -19.49 -4.09 20.04
C ALA A 242 -18.31 -3.15 19.77
N ASP A 243 -17.18 -3.69 19.31
CA ASP A 243 -16.00 -2.91 18.93
C ASP A 243 -16.31 -2.02 17.73
N VAL A 244 -16.95 -2.57 16.69
CA VAL A 244 -17.31 -1.84 15.46
C VAL A 244 -18.25 -0.68 15.77
N ALA A 245 -19.25 -0.89 16.62
CA ALA A 245 -20.18 0.16 17.03
C ALA A 245 -19.52 1.24 17.90
N ALA A 246 -18.53 0.89 18.71
CA ALA A 246 -17.79 1.84 19.56
C ALA A 246 -16.69 2.60 18.80
N ALA A 247 -16.20 2.06 17.68
CA ALA A 247 -15.06 2.58 16.94
C ALA A 247 -15.16 4.07 16.56
N PRO A 248 -16.30 4.60 16.05
CA PRO A 248 -16.39 6.02 15.69
C PRO A 248 -16.10 6.96 16.87
N ALA A 249 -16.61 6.64 18.06
CA ALA A 249 -16.38 7.43 19.27
C ALA A 249 -14.92 7.32 19.75
N ALA A 250 -14.33 6.13 19.68
CA ALA A 250 -12.93 5.91 20.03
C ALA A 250 -11.98 6.66 19.10
N LEU A 251 -12.25 6.64 17.79
CA LEU A 251 -11.49 7.39 16.78
C LEU A 251 -11.60 8.89 17.02
N GLU A 252 -12.79 9.41 17.33
CA GLU A 252 -12.98 10.84 17.61
C GLU A 252 -12.23 11.28 18.87
N ALA A 253 -12.26 10.48 19.94
CA ALA A 253 -11.46 10.72 21.13
C ALA A 253 -9.95 10.70 20.82
N ALA A 254 -9.49 9.78 19.97
CA ALA A 254 -8.10 9.75 19.52
C ALA A 254 -7.71 10.98 18.70
N ARG A 255 -8.58 11.42 17.79
CA ARG A 255 -8.38 12.66 17.01
C ARG A 255 -8.21 13.87 17.92
N GLN A 256 -9.07 14.01 18.92
CA GLN A 256 -9.00 15.11 19.89
C GLN A 256 -7.72 15.07 20.72
N ARG A 257 -7.31 13.87 21.20
CA ARG A 257 -6.04 13.69 21.91
C ARG A 257 -4.84 14.07 21.04
N LEU A 258 -4.81 13.64 19.78
CA LEU A 258 -3.74 13.97 18.86
C LEU A 258 -3.63 15.48 18.61
N ASN A 259 -4.76 16.14 18.35
CA ASN A 259 -4.79 17.59 18.15
C ASN A 259 -4.35 18.35 19.40
N ALA A 260 -4.62 17.83 20.61
CA ALA A 260 -4.17 18.43 21.86
C ALA A 260 -2.66 18.25 22.12
N LEU A 261 -2.04 17.20 21.57
CA LEU A 261 -0.59 16.97 21.70
C LEU A 261 0.24 17.97 20.90
N ASP A 262 -0.33 18.61 19.87
CA ASP A 262 0.32 19.59 18.99
C ASP A 262 1.74 19.15 18.59
N GLN A 263 1.89 17.94 18.04
CA GLN A 263 3.20 17.41 17.69
C GLN A 263 3.61 17.79 16.27
N PRO A 264 4.89 18.13 16.03
CA PRO A 264 5.42 18.22 14.67
C PRO A 264 5.43 16.83 14.02
N TYR A 265 5.07 16.77 12.74
CA TYR A 265 5.14 15.55 11.95
C TYR A 265 6.60 15.17 11.69
N GLY A 266 7.01 13.97 12.10
CA GLY A 266 8.34 13.44 11.82
C GLY A 266 8.30 12.19 10.95
N LEU A 267 9.06 12.17 9.85
CA LEU A 267 9.18 11.01 8.96
C LEU A 267 9.69 9.74 9.67
N LEU A 268 10.42 9.92 10.79
CA LEU A 268 11.03 8.87 11.62
C LEU A 268 10.67 8.99 13.12
N ALA A 269 9.76 9.90 13.48
CA ALA A 269 9.24 10.14 14.83
C ALA A 269 7.76 9.68 14.86
N PRO A 270 6.93 9.98 15.90
CA PRO A 270 5.50 9.68 15.86
C PRO A 270 4.90 10.20 14.54
N ASN A 271 4.59 9.26 13.66
CA ASN A 271 4.01 9.50 12.36
C ASN A 271 2.59 8.93 12.35
N SER A 272 1.91 9.11 11.23
CA SER A 272 0.60 8.53 10.94
C SER A 272 0.46 7.07 11.40
N ASN A 273 1.43 6.24 11.02
CA ASN A 273 1.46 4.82 11.34
C ASN A 273 1.60 4.56 12.84
N THR A 274 2.40 5.37 13.55
CA THR A 274 2.56 5.29 15.00
C THR A 274 1.23 5.60 15.70
N VAL A 275 0.54 6.66 15.26
CA VAL A 275 -0.78 7.03 15.79
C VAL A 275 -1.79 5.90 15.60
N VAL A 276 -1.86 5.34 14.39
CA VAL A 276 -2.74 4.18 14.10
C VAL A 276 -2.41 3.01 15.02
N GLY A 277 -1.13 2.65 15.15
CA GLY A 277 -0.70 1.59 16.06
C GLY A 277 -1.05 1.84 17.53
N CYS A 278 -0.99 3.09 17.98
CA CYS A 278 -1.35 3.47 19.35
C CYS A 278 -2.84 3.43 19.61
N ILE A 279 -3.66 3.90 18.68
CA ILE A 279 -5.12 3.86 18.79
C ILE A 279 -5.61 2.42 18.94
N LEU A 280 -5.06 1.50 18.14
CA LEU A 280 -5.43 0.09 18.18
C LEU A 280 -4.98 -0.61 19.47
N GLU A 281 -3.81 -0.23 20.01
CA GLU A 281 -3.33 -0.75 21.30
C GLU A 281 -4.16 -0.22 22.47
N ASP A 282 -4.44 1.08 22.50
CA ASP A 282 -5.28 1.74 23.51
C ASP A 282 -6.70 1.14 23.54
N ALA A 283 -7.24 0.80 22.37
CA ALA A 283 -8.55 0.16 22.23
C ALA A 283 -8.53 -1.34 22.58
N GLY A 284 -7.37 -1.92 22.92
CA GLY A 284 -7.23 -3.35 23.22
C GLY A 284 -7.39 -4.26 22.00
N LEU A 285 -7.37 -3.70 20.80
CA LEU A 285 -7.64 -4.42 19.55
C LEU A 285 -6.39 -5.11 18.99
N ILE A 286 -5.20 -4.61 19.32
CA ILE A 286 -3.92 -5.28 19.05
C ILE A 286 -3.05 -5.26 20.29
N SER A 287 -2.23 -6.30 20.49
CA SER A 287 -1.21 -6.27 21.53
C SER A 287 0.03 -5.50 21.07
N ALA A 288 0.82 -4.98 22.02
CA ALA A 288 2.11 -4.34 21.71
C ALA A 288 3.08 -5.26 20.95
N GLU A 289 3.03 -6.57 21.21
CA GLU A 289 3.81 -7.57 20.49
C GLU A 289 3.36 -7.71 19.04
N VAL A 290 2.03 -7.81 18.83
CA VAL A 290 1.44 -7.89 17.49
C VAL A 290 1.78 -6.61 16.72
N ARG A 291 1.59 -5.43 17.32
CA ARG A 291 1.94 -4.13 16.74
C ARG A 291 3.39 -4.05 16.26
N ARG A 292 4.34 -4.57 17.07
CA ARG A 292 5.76 -4.61 16.70
C ARG A 292 6.03 -5.60 15.56
N SER A 293 5.27 -6.68 15.47
CA SER A 293 5.37 -7.66 14.36
C SER A 293 4.72 -7.16 13.05
N THR A 294 3.66 -6.34 13.16
CA THR A 294 2.94 -5.74 12.03
C THR A 294 3.82 -4.81 11.18
N LEU A 295 4.89 -4.25 11.75
CA LEU A 295 5.96 -3.53 11.01
C LEU A 295 6.50 -4.34 9.82
N LEU A 296 6.66 -5.66 10.00
CA LEU A 296 7.18 -6.54 8.95
C LEU A 296 6.10 -6.87 7.93
N ALA A 297 4.87 -7.10 8.37
CA ALA A 297 3.76 -7.49 7.50
C ALA A 297 3.27 -6.34 6.60
N LEU A 298 3.07 -5.15 7.16
CA LEU A 298 2.48 -4.02 6.44
C LEU A 298 3.52 -3.06 5.85
N ARG A 299 4.81 -3.18 6.20
CA ARG A 299 5.87 -2.24 5.77
C ARG A 299 5.55 -0.78 6.05
N ALA A 300 4.78 -0.53 7.10
CA ALA A 300 4.38 0.79 7.55
C ALA A 300 5.37 1.24 8.64
N PRO A 301 6.43 2.00 8.31
CA PRO A 301 7.44 2.36 9.30
C PRO A 301 6.79 3.22 10.38
N GLY A 302 7.08 2.95 11.65
CA GLY A 302 6.51 3.66 12.79
C GLY A 302 5.32 2.95 13.46
N ILE A 303 4.61 2.01 12.81
CA ILE A 303 3.46 1.33 13.46
C ILE A 303 3.83 0.62 14.77
N GLY A 304 5.06 0.09 14.85
CA GLY A 304 5.61 -0.57 16.04
C GLY A 304 6.39 0.34 16.99
N ALA A 305 6.43 1.65 16.75
CA ALA A 305 7.05 2.60 17.66
C ALA A 305 6.27 2.69 18.98
N ALA A 306 6.95 3.14 20.03
CA ALA A 306 6.29 3.39 21.31
C ALA A 306 5.30 4.56 21.18
N CYS A 307 4.17 4.47 21.87
CA CYS A 307 3.25 5.60 21.92
C CYS A 307 3.88 6.78 22.64
N PRO A 308 3.70 8.00 22.12
CA PRO A 308 4.01 9.19 22.90
C PRO A 308 3.18 9.14 24.19
N GLY A 309 3.86 9.35 25.32
CA GLY A 309 3.23 9.41 26.64
C GLY A 309 2.50 10.73 26.89
#